data_AF-A0A915ZUI1-F1
#
_entry.id   AF-A0A915ZUI1-F1
#
_cell.length_a   1.000
_cell.length_b   1.000
_cell.length_c   1.000
_cell.angle_alpha   90.00
_cell.angle_beta   90.00
_cell.angle_gamma   90.00
#
_symmetry.space_group_name_H-M   'P 1'
#
loop_
_entity.id
_entity.type
_entity.pdbx_description
1 polymer ?
#
loop_
_entity_poly.entity_id
_entity_poly.type
_entity_poly.pdbx_seq_one_letter_code
_entity_poly.pdbx_strand_id
1 'polypeptide(L)' 'MSGSSTTTLTVLTLNCWGLKYISKKVDQRMEAIADNLAHSDYEIVCLQEVWVYKNFEGIKSKAKKRFPYARFYNR' A
#
# COMPACT_ATOMS: atom_id res chain seq x y z
N MET A 1 -4.27 -0.48 -41.02
CA MET A 1 -5.15 -0.03 -39.92
C MET A 1 -4.40 -0.29 -38.61
N SER A 2 -3.90 0.75 -37.95
CA SER A 2 -3.29 0.59 -36.62
C SER A 2 -4.41 0.41 -35.60
N GLY A 3 -4.63 -0.83 -35.16
CA GLY A 3 -5.54 -1.09 -34.04
C GLY A 3 -5.07 -0.31 -32.82
N SER A 4 -5.96 0.48 -32.21
CA SER A 4 -5.68 1.14 -30.94
C SER A 4 -5.34 0.08 -29.90
N SER A 5 -4.10 0.03 -29.43
CA SER A 5 -3.69 -0.87 -28.35
C SER A 5 -4.27 -0.32 -27.03
N THR A 6 -5.20 -1.06 -26.43
CA THR A 6 -5.73 -0.71 -25.11
C THR A 6 -4.69 -1.06 -24.04
N THR A 7 -4.30 -0.07 -23.24
CA THR A 7 -3.47 -0.28 -22.03
C THR A 7 -4.39 -0.40 -20.82
N THR A 8 -4.14 -1.40 -19.97
CA THR A 8 -4.85 -1.58 -18.69
C THR A 8 -3.94 -1.13 -17.55
N LEU A 9 -4.52 -0.40 -16.58
CA LEU A 9 -3.85 0.02 -15.35
C LEU A 9 -4.58 -0.59 -14.16
N THR A 10 -3.84 -1.20 -13.24
CA THR A 10 -4.35 -1.84 -12.02
C THR A 10 -4.06 -1.00 -10.79
N VAL A 11 -5.11 -0.63 -10.06
CA VAL A 11 -5.02 0.28 -8.91
C VAL A 11 -5.73 -0.33 -7.70
N LEU A 12 -5.04 -0.37 -6.56
CA LEU A 12 -5.62 -0.71 -5.27
C LEU A 12 -5.86 0.56 -4.45
N THR A 13 -7.04 0.66 -3.85
CA THR A 13 -7.29 1.55 -2.71
C THR A 13 -7.72 0.73 -1.51
N LEU A 14 -7.11 0.98 -0.35
CA LEU A 14 -7.41 0.23 0.86
C LEU A 14 -7.35 1.13 2.10
N ASN A 15 -8.43 1.14 2.87
CA ASN A 15 -8.41 1.64 4.23
C ASN A 15 -7.79 0.58 5.15
N CYS A 16 -6.65 0.91 5.76
CA CYS A 16 -5.87 -0.04 6.57
C CYS A 16 -6.31 -0.14 8.03
N TRP A 17 -7.24 0.72 8.48
CA TRP A 17 -7.71 0.77 9.86
C TRP A 17 -6.54 0.82 10.87
N GLY A 18 -5.60 1.75 10.68
CA GLY A 18 -4.32 1.80 11.39
C GLY A 18 -4.33 2.53 12.73
N LEU A 19 -5.49 2.67 13.37
CA LEU A 19 -5.65 3.45 14.60
C LEU A 19 -4.93 2.79 15.79
N LYS A 20 -3.71 3.25 16.09
CA LYS A 20 -2.77 2.65 17.07
C LYS A 20 -3.38 2.37 18.45
N TYR A 21 -4.26 3.25 18.94
CA TYR A 21 -4.81 3.14 20.31
C TYR A 21 -6.23 2.57 20.39
N ILE A 22 -6.96 2.57 19.27
CA ILE A 22 -8.36 2.11 19.22
C ILE A 22 -8.43 0.67 18.72
N SER A 23 -7.52 0.28 17.84
CA SER A 23 -7.60 -0.98 17.13
C SER A 23 -6.73 -2.05 17.77
N LYS A 24 -7.27 -3.27 17.83
CA LYS A 24 -6.48 -4.46 18.19
C LYS A 24 -5.62 -4.89 16.99
N LYS A 25 -4.44 -5.43 17.31
CA LYS A 25 -3.51 -6.10 16.37
C LYS A 25 -3.08 -5.22 15.17
N VAL A 26 -2.85 -3.92 15.40
CA VAL A 26 -2.46 -2.98 14.33
C VAL A 26 -1.16 -3.40 13.66
N ASP A 27 -0.14 -3.76 14.45
CA ASP A 27 1.17 -4.13 13.91
C ASP A 27 1.07 -5.39 13.03
N GLN A 28 0.37 -6.44 13.48
CA GLN A 28 0.16 -7.64 12.68
C GLN A 28 -0.62 -7.35 11.39
N ARG A 29 -1.63 -6.48 11.46
CA ARG A 29 -2.41 -6.09 10.27
C ARG A 29 -1.54 -5.35 9.26
N MET A 30 -0.73 -4.39 9.70
CA MET A 30 0.14 -3.62 8.82
C MET A 30 1.22 -4.49 8.18
N GLU A 31 1.77 -5.43 8.94
CA GLU A 31 2.72 -6.42 8.43
C GLU A 31 2.08 -7.30 7.35
N ALA A 32 0.88 -7.83 7.61
CA ALA A 32 0.17 -8.67 6.65
C ALA A 32 -0.22 -7.90 5.38
N ILE A 33 -0.62 -6.63 5.51
CA ILE A 33 -0.86 -5.75 4.36
C ILE A 33 0.42 -5.59 3.55
N ALA A 34 1.54 -5.27 4.20
CA ALA A 34 2.83 -5.11 3.54
C ALA A 34 3.26 -6.38 2.79
N ASP A 35 3.05 -7.56 3.38
CA ASP A 35 3.32 -8.86 2.75
C ASP A 35 2.48 -9.09 1.50
N ASN A 36 1.18 -8.81 1.57
CA ASN A 36 0.30 -8.96 0.41
C ASN A 36 0.70 -8.00 -0.72
N LEU A 37 1.02 -6.75 -0.39
CA LEU A 37 1.47 -5.76 -1.38
C LEU A 37 2.76 -6.19 -2.07
N ALA A 38 3.73 -6.71 -1.32
CA ALA A 38 5.01 -7.16 -1.87
C ALA A 38 4.88 -8.28 -2.93
N HIS A 39 3.79 -9.05 -2.89
CA HIS A 39 3.51 -10.16 -3.82
C HIS A 39 2.33 -9.88 -4.77
N SER A 40 1.84 -8.65 -4.81
CA SER A 40 0.69 -8.28 -5.65
C SER A 40 1.12 -7.77 -7.03
N ASP A 41 0.18 -7.81 -7.97
CA ASP A 41 0.38 -7.33 -9.34
C ASP A 41 -0.14 -5.90 -9.57
N TYR A 42 -0.59 -5.19 -8.53
CA TYR A 42 -1.06 -3.80 -8.65
C TYR A 42 0.05 -2.84 -9.08
N GLU A 43 -0.27 -1.89 -9.95
CA GLU A 43 0.69 -0.87 -10.41
C GLU A 43 0.68 0.37 -9.52
N ILE A 44 -0.47 0.72 -8.96
CA ILE A 44 -0.62 1.85 -8.03
C ILE A 44 -1.37 1.37 -6.78
N VAL A 45 -0.89 1.79 -5.61
CA VAL A 45 -1.50 1.48 -4.31
C VAL A 45 -1.72 2.76 -3.51
N CYS A 46 -2.96 2.97 -3.09
CA CYS A 46 -3.39 4.08 -2.25
C CYS A 46 -3.87 3.54 -0.91
N LEU A 47 -3.14 3.84 0.17
CA LEU A 47 -3.49 3.38 1.51
C LEU A 47 -4.06 4.53 2.35
N GLN A 48 -5.23 4.32 2.93
CA GLN A 48 -5.85 5.25 3.89
C GLN A 48 -5.66 4.75 5.32
N GLU A 49 -5.75 5.68 6.28
CA GLU A 49 -5.67 5.38 7.71
C GLU A 49 -4.38 4.69 8.16
N VAL A 50 -3.28 4.94 7.46
CA VAL A 50 -1.93 4.63 7.95
C VAL A 50 -1.50 5.77 8.88
N TRP A 51 -2.00 5.75 10.11
CA TRP A 51 -1.91 6.90 11.03
C TRP A 51 -0.52 7.17 11.61
N VAL A 52 0.38 6.18 11.62
CA VAL A 52 1.72 6.34 12.18
C VAL A 52 2.79 6.07 11.14
N TYR A 53 3.80 6.94 11.11
CA TYR A 53 4.88 6.90 10.12
C TYR A 53 5.66 5.58 10.12
N LYS A 54 5.82 4.96 11.30
CA LYS A 54 6.46 3.64 11.43
C LYS A 54 5.80 2.57 10.57
N ASN A 55 4.46 2.55 10.50
CA ASN A 55 3.73 1.57 9.69
C ASN A 55 3.95 1.82 8.20
N PHE A 56 3.95 3.08 7.79
CA PHE A 56 4.28 3.46 6.41
C PHE A 56 5.70 3.02 6.03
N GLU A 57 6.72 3.29 6.85
CA GLU A 57 8.09 2.86 6.55
C GLU A 57 8.23 1.34 6.51
N GLY A 58 7.51 0.60 7.37
CA GLY A 58 7.43 -0.86 7.31
C GLY A 58 6.89 -1.36 5.98
N ILE A 59 5.73 -0.84 5.56
CA ILE A 59 5.11 -1.17 4.26
C ILE A 59 6.04 -0.84 3.09
N LYS A 60 6.60 0.39 3.09
CA LYS A 60 7.52 0.86 2.06
C LYS A 60 8.77 -0.01 1.96
N SER A 61 9.38 -0.37 3.09
CA SER A 61 10.58 -1.21 3.11
C SER A 61 10.29 -2.60 2.54
N LYS A 62 9.20 -3.22 3.01
CA LYS A 62 8.84 -4.59 2.62
C LYS A 62 8.42 -4.70 1.16
N ALA A 63 7.67 -3.71 0.67
CA ALA A 63 7.16 -3.71 -0.69
C ALA A 63 8.07 -2.98 -1.70
N LYS A 64 9.26 -2.51 -1.29
CA LYS A 64 10.19 -1.69 -2.10
C LYS A 64 10.53 -2.28 -3.46
N LYS A 65 10.64 -3.61 -3.55
CA LYS A 65 10.94 -4.31 -4.81
C LYS A 65 9.80 -4.15 -5.83
N ARG A 66 8.54 -4.14 -5.38
CA ARG A 66 7.34 -4.00 -6.21
C ARG A 66 6.94 -2.53 -6.42
N PHE A 67 7.15 -1.71 -5.39
CA PHE A 67 6.80 -0.29 -5.35
C PHE A 67 8.04 0.52 -4.95
N PRO A 68 8.95 0.83 -5.91
CA PRO A 68 10.17 1.59 -5.62
C PRO A 68 9.89 3.05 -5.23
N TYR A 69 8.72 3.58 -5.62
CA TYR A 69 8.26 4.92 -5.29
C TYR A 69 7.16 4.84 -4.24
N ALA A 70 7.33 5.58 -3.14
CA ALA A 70 6.35 5.66 -2.06
C ALA A 70 6.39 7.05 -1.43
N ARG A 71 5.22 7.57 -1.05
CA ARG A 71 5.09 8.87 -0.39
C ARG A 71 4.07 8.78 0.75
N PHE A 72 4.42 9.36 1.89
CA PHE A 72 3.51 9.53 3.01
C PHE A 72 2.88 10.93 2.94
N TYR A 73 1.55 11.00 3.06
CA TYR A 73 0.79 12.25 3.05
C TYR A 73 0.23 12.48 4.45
N ASN A 74 0.71 13.53 5.13
CA ASN A 74 0.33 13.83 6.52
C ASN A 74 0.15 15.34 6.79
N ARG A 75 -0.29 16.08 5.76
CA ARG A 75 -0.56 17.52 5.81
C ARG A 75 -1.81 17.82 5.01
#